data_AF-A0A6N9VBE2-F1
#
_entry.id   AF-A0A6N9VBE2-F1
#
_cell.length_a   1.000
_cell.length_b   1.000
_cell.length_c   1.000
_cell.angle_alpha   90.00
_cell.angle_beta   90.00
_cell.angle_gamma   90.00
#
_symmetry.space_group_name_H-M   'P 1'
#
loop_
_entity.id
_entity.type
_entity.pdbx_description
1 polymer ?
#
loop_
_entity_poly.entity_id
_entity_poly.type
_entity_poly.pdbx_seq_one_letter_code
_entity_poly.pdbx_strand_id
1 'polypeptide(L)' 'MSDATPAGEGPGFDEMTRDIADVPAVEVITTVGVHLMSAAAVNLGLAEGGEDHKDLDEARKLIHALAGLLDAGATEISSF' A
#
# COMPACT_ATOMS: atom_id res chain seq x y z
N MET A 1 32.11 3.60 -31.33
CA MET A 1 32.39 3.41 -29.90
C MET A 1 31.06 3.62 -29.20
N SER A 2 30.39 2.54 -28.83
CA SER A 2 29.06 2.58 -28.19
C SER A 2 29.18 3.15 -26.79
N ASP A 3 28.36 4.16 -26.49
CA ASP A 3 28.10 4.61 -25.13
C ASP A 3 27.14 3.60 -24.49
N ALA A 4 27.62 2.88 -23.48
CA ALA A 4 26.84 1.88 -22.76
C ALA A 4 26.31 2.54 -21.49
N THR A 5 25.01 2.87 -21.49
CA THR A 5 24.26 3.19 -20.26
C THR A 5 24.42 2.03 -19.28
N PRO A 6 24.91 2.25 -18.04
CA PRO A 6 24.95 1.18 -17.07
C PRO A 6 23.51 0.85 -16.66
N ALA A 7 23.12 -0.38 -16.93
CA ALA A 7 21.89 -0.96 -16.42
C ALA A 7 22.12 -1.38 -14.96
N GLY A 8 21.31 -0.84 -14.05
CA GLY A 8 21.07 -1.44 -12.75
C GLY A 8 21.75 -0.78 -11.56
N GLU A 9 21.19 0.33 -11.10
CA GLU A 9 21.20 0.65 -9.67
C GLU A 9 19.78 1.14 -9.34
N GLY A 10 18.94 0.25 -8.82
CA GLY A 10 17.73 0.70 -8.13
C GLY A 10 18.17 1.49 -6.89
N PRO A 11 17.34 2.43 -6.38
CA PRO A 11 17.72 3.24 -5.23
C PRO A 11 18.19 2.33 -4.09
N GLY A 12 19.32 2.67 -3.48
CA GLY A 12 19.89 1.88 -2.40
C GLY A 12 18.92 1.79 -1.22
N PHE A 13 18.90 0.67 -0.50
CA PHE A 13 18.02 0.52 0.68
C PHE A 13 18.20 1.65 1.71
N ASP A 14 19.42 2.19 1.82
CA ASP A 14 19.75 3.34 2.67
C ASP A 14 19.07 4.64 2.20
N GLU A 15 19.00 4.88 0.89
CA GLU A 15 18.29 6.01 0.30
C GLU A 15 16.77 5.91 0.53
N MET A 16 16.20 4.71 0.34
CA MET A 16 14.78 4.47 0.59
C MET A 16 14.41 4.64 2.08
N THR A 17 15.33 4.28 2.98
CA THR A 17 15.14 4.45 4.43
C THR A 17 15.21 5.92 4.85
N ARG A 18 16.04 6.74 4.19
CA ARG A 18 16.02 8.20 4.42
C ARG A 18 14.74 8.84 3.92
N ASP A 19 14.28 8.45 2.73
CA ASP A 19 13.04 8.97 2.14
C ASP A 19 11.84 8.70 3.07
N ILE A 20 11.70 7.47 3.58
CA ILE A 20 10.60 7.15 4.50
C ILE A 20 10.72 7.83 5.87
N ALA A 21 11.93 8.20 6.31
CA ALA A 21 12.14 8.91 7.58
C ALA A 21 11.58 10.35 7.54
N ASP A 22 11.46 10.92 6.34
CA ASP A 22 10.93 12.27 6.13
C ASP A 22 9.42 12.29 5.90
N VAL A 23 8.75 11.13 5.78
CA VAL A 23 7.30 11.02 5.55
C VAL A 23 6.52 11.07 6.88
N PRO A 24 5.52 11.96 7.03
CA PRO A 24 4.65 11.98 8.20
C PRO A 24 3.93 10.64 8.41
N ALA A 25 3.85 10.18 9.66
CA ALA A 25 3.18 8.92 9.99
C ALA A 25 1.72 8.87 9.50
N VAL A 26 0.99 10.00 9.54
CA VAL A 26 -0.37 10.11 9.04
C VAL A 26 -0.48 9.81 7.54
N GLU A 27 0.51 10.24 6.74
CA GLU A 27 0.57 9.96 5.30
C GLU A 27 0.84 8.48 5.05
N VAL A 28 1.75 7.86 5.81
CA VAL A 28 2.02 6.42 5.73
C VAL A 28 0.77 5.60 6.06
N ILE A 29 0.12 5.91 7.19
CA ILE A 29 -1.07 5.18 7.66
C ILE A 29 -2.21 5.29 6.64
N THR A 30 -2.52 6.50 6.18
CA THR A 30 -3.59 6.73 5.21
C THR A 30 -3.30 6.07 3.86
N THR A 31 -2.06 6.15 3.38
CA THR A 31 -1.62 5.50 2.15
C THR A 31 -1.75 3.98 2.23
N VAL A 32 -1.28 3.36 3.33
CA VAL A 32 -1.43 1.91 3.54
C VAL A 32 -2.91 1.53 3.66
N GLY A 33 -3.73 2.35 4.32
CA GLY A 33 -5.18 2.15 4.40
C GLY A 33 -5.85 2.10 3.02
N VAL A 34 -5.50 3.03 2.13
CA VAL A 34 -5.98 3.03 0.74
C VAL A 34 -5.53 1.77 0.00
N HIS A 35 -4.27 1.37 0.12
CA HIS A 35 -3.77 0.15 -0.52
C HIS A 35 -4.50 -1.11 -0.06
N LEU A 36 -4.74 -1.26 1.24
CA LEU A 36 -5.49 -2.40 1.79
C LEU A 36 -6.94 -2.41 1.28
N MET A 37 -7.60 -1.24 1.26
CA MET A 37 -8.96 -1.09 0.73
C MET A 37 -9.04 -1.45 -0.77
N SER A 38 -8.13 -0.92 -1.57
CA SER A 38 -8.07 -1.19 -3.02
C SER A 38 -7.77 -2.66 -3.30
N ALA A 39 -6.82 -3.26 -2.59
CA ALA A 39 -6.51 -4.68 -2.72
C ALA A 39 -7.71 -5.55 -2.32
N ALA A 40 -8.42 -5.21 -1.24
CA ALA A 40 -9.64 -5.91 -0.85
C ALA A 40 -10.73 -5.78 -1.93
N ALA A 41 -10.93 -4.59 -2.51
CA ALA A 41 -11.91 -4.37 -3.56
C ALA A 41 -11.63 -5.21 -4.82
N VAL A 42 -10.37 -5.36 -5.20
CA VAL A 42 -9.94 -6.26 -6.29
C VAL A 42 -10.32 -7.71 -5.96
N ASN A 43 -9.95 -8.19 -4.78
CA ASN A 43 -10.24 -9.57 -4.35
C ASN A 43 -11.74 -9.84 -4.11
N LEU A 44 -12.55 -8.80 -3.90
CA LEU A 44 -14.02 -8.91 -3.88
C LEU A 44 -14.64 -8.99 -5.27
N GLY A 45 -13.86 -8.76 -6.33
CA GLY A 45 -14.31 -8.70 -7.71
C GLY A 45 -15.07 -7.41 -8.06
N LEU A 46 -14.85 -6.33 -7.30
CA LEU A 46 -15.56 -5.05 -7.50
C LEU A 46 -14.92 -4.16 -8.56
N ALA A 47 -13.71 -4.51 -9.01
CA ALA A 47 -13.04 -3.83 -10.12
C ALA A 47 -13.65 -4.23 -11.48
N GLU A 48 -13.38 -3.44 -12.52
CA GLU A 48 -13.74 -3.80 -13.89
C GLU A 48 -13.05 -5.12 -14.30
N GLY A 49 -13.81 -6.11 -14.76
CA GLY A 49 -13.28 -7.48 -14.99
C GLY A 49 -12.91 -8.24 -13.71
N GLY A 50 -13.33 -7.76 -12.54
CA GLY A 50 -12.89 -8.27 -11.24
C GLY A 50 -13.32 -9.70 -10.89
N GLU A 51 -14.30 -10.27 -11.60
CA GLU A 51 -14.73 -11.67 -11.38
C GLU A 51 -13.55 -12.65 -11.52
N ASP A 52 -12.58 -12.37 -12.40
CA ASP A 52 -11.38 -13.20 -12.62
C ASP A 52 -10.36 -13.11 -11.47
N HIS A 53 -10.47 -12.08 -10.63
CA HIS A 53 -9.59 -11.82 -9.49
C HIS A 53 -10.27 -12.05 -8.13
N LYS A 54 -11.47 -12.63 -8.13
CA LYS A 54 -12.28 -12.82 -6.94
C LYS A 54 -11.74 -13.92 -6.03
N ASP A 55 -11.22 -13.51 -4.87
CA ASP A 55 -10.79 -14.37 -3.79
C ASP A 55 -11.35 -13.85 -2.45
N LEU A 56 -12.41 -14.50 -1.97
CA LEU A 56 -13.07 -14.08 -0.73
C LEU A 56 -12.26 -14.40 0.54
N ASP A 57 -11.32 -15.34 0.47
CA ASP A 57 -10.43 -15.62 1.59
C ASP A 57 -9.38 -14.51 1.72
N GLU A 58 -8.79 -14.09 0.61
CA GLU A 58 -7.80 -13.02 0.59
C GLU A 58 -8.43 -11.66 0.90
N ALA A 59 -9.61 -11.37 0.34
CA ALA A 59 -10.37 -10.18 0.68
C ALA A 59 -10.63 -10.07 2.19
N ARG A 60 -10.95 -11.19 2.87
CA ARG A 60 -11.19 -11.19 4.32
C ARG A 60 -9.95 -10.79 5.11
N LYS A 61 -8.77 -11.28 4.73
CA LYS A 61 -7.50 -10.95 5.41
C LYS A 61 -7.19 -9.46 5.29
N LEU A 62 -7.34 -8.91 4.08
CA LEU A 62 -7.09 -7.49 3.81
C LEU A 62 -8.08 -6.59 4.57
N ILE A 63 -9.36 -6.93 4.59
CA ILE A 63 -10.39 -6.19 5.37
C ILE A 63 -10.09 -6.27 6.86
N HIS A 64 -9.66 -7.42 7.38
CA HIS A 64 -9.33 -7.57 8.79
C HIS A 64 -8.10 -6.74 9.18
N ALA A 65 -7.07 -6.74 8.34
CA ALA A 65 -5.90 -5.89 8.52
C ALA A 65 -6.25 -4.40 8.47
N LEU A 66 -7.08 -3.98 7.51
CA LEU A 66 -7.57 -2.61 7.39
C LEU A 66 -8.36 -2.19 8.63
N ALA A 67 -9.26 -3.04 9.11
CA ALA A 67 -10.04 -2.77 10.32
C ALA A 67 -9.13 -2.56 11.54
N GLY A 68 -8.11 -3.40 11.72
CA GLY A 68 -7.13 -3.24 12.80
C GLY A 68 -6.30 -1.95 12.66
N LEU A 69 -5.89 -1.61 11.43
CA LEU A 69 -5.17 -0.36 11.15
C LEU A 69 -6.02 0.87 11.48
N LEU A 70 -7.30 0.89 11.07
CA LEU A 70 -8.19 2.01 11.30
C LEU A 70 -8.60 2.14 12.77
N ASP A 71 -8.85 1.04 13.46
CA ASP A 71 -9.20 1.05 14.89
C ASP A 71 -8.04 1.59 15.73
N ALA A 72 -6.82 1.11 15.48
CA ALA A 72 -5.62 1.58 16.18
C ALA A 72 -5.20 3.00 15.75
N GLY A 73 -5.37 3.34 14.47
CA GLY A 73 -4.94 4.61 13.89
C GLY A 73 -5.97 5.74 13.95
N ALA A 74 -7.19 5.47 14.43
CA ALA A 74 -8.32 6.41 14.39
C ALA A 74 -7.97 7.80 14.95
N THR A 75 -7.32 7.87 16.12
CA THR A 75 -6.94 9.15 16.74
C THR A 75 -5.95 9.94 15.89
N GLU A 76 -5.03 9.26 15.21
CA GLU A 76 -3.98 9.89 14.40
C GLU A 76 -4.52 10.40 13.06
N ILE A 77 -5.53 9.75 12.49
CA ILE A 77 -6.08 10.10 11.16
C ILE A 77 -7.38 10.94 11.22
N SER A 78 -8.07 10.98 12.35
CA SER A 78 -9.37 11.66 12.52
C SER A 78 -9.23 13.15 12.88
N SER A 79 -8.02 13.65 13.12
CA SER A 79 -7.78 15.03 13.57
C SER A 79 -7.85 16.10 12.46
N PHE A 80 -8.52 15.83 11.34
CA PHE A 80 -8.75 16.79 10.25
C PHE A 80 -10.15 17.40 10.29
#